data_AF-Q6C0X9-F1
#
_entry.id   AF-Q6C0X9-F1
#
_cell.length_a   1.000
_cell.length_b   1.000
_cell.length_c   1.000
_cell.angle_alpha   90.00
_cell.angle_beta   90.00
_cell.angle_gamma   90.00
#
_symmetry.space_group_name_H-M   'P 1'
#
loop_
_entity.id
_entity.type
_entity.pdbx_description
1 polymer ?
#
loop_
_entity_poly.entity_id
_entity_poly.type
_entity_poly.pdbx_seq_one_letter_code
_entity_poly.pdbx_strand_id
1 'polypeptide(L)'
;MNRLPSRLGRMRMPATRSYSIFARTSSKKSLPNPKGEPSAAPDSGKTGKKQPFVHDYSVRPTTYVYRMEDNAESFSKYPLMTSKKLSKSSSRPRGVRMTAKDFMDDSLYNPYYGYFSRNVEIFTTDKPFDYTNINDVDDFLNTWTGEYSKYAANSPTLTGKTKDTSHSGTFPAQDKDFTSRGASKQLWHTPTELFKPYYGEALARYLLVNYKLSLYPYKDLIIYEMGGGNGTLMTNILDYIRDTQPEVYERTRYKVIEISDQLAHKQQSALHTKASETGHRSKVEIINKSIFDWKEPVNDPCFFVALEVFDNFAHDIVRYDNRTLQPYQGHVLVDANGDFHEVYTQKLDEWTKLFLQIRTEALEDYSPDSRLGFHPLSTPWLYKEARNLMWPFHSELSDPEFIPTRYLEFLYILKKYFPQARLLSSDFTHLPETTTSRFSGYNSPVVQTVLDNQMVTTNTHMVLQGYFDILFPTDFELAAQLLRHVCGRVPEISTHQEFLEQWADLDATTTKTGENPMTSFYRNAAFLTN
;
A
#
# COMPACT_ATOMS: atom_id res chain seq x y z
N MET A 1 -16.04 -38.88 -58.17
CA MET A 1 -16.67 -38.28 -56.97
C MET A 1 -16.34 -36.79 -56.97
N ASN A 2 -17.13 -36.01 -57.74
CA ASN A 2 -18.17 -35.07 -57.30
C ASN A 2 -17.55 -33.74 -56.79
N ARG A 3 -17.19 -32.80 -57.68
CA ARG A 3 -18.05 -31.74 -58.28
C ARG A 3 -18.94 -31.02 -57.26
N LEU A 4 -18.46 -29.85 -56.82
CA LEU A 4 -19.24 -28.77 -56.22
C LEU A 4 -20.17 -28.15 -57.28
N PRO A 5 -21.46 -27.93 -56.99
CA PRO A 5 -22.31 -27.06 -57.79
C PRO A 5 -22.55 -25.71 -57.09
N SER A 6 -22.39 -24.65 -57.90
CA SER A 6 -22.98 -23.33 -57.71
C SER A 6 -24.52 -23.39 -57.66
N ARG A 7 -25.15 -22.73 -56.69
CA ARG A 7 -26.52 -22.20 -56.85
C ARG A 7 -26.72 -20.89 -56.08
N LEU A 8 -27.08 -19.85 -56.84
CA LEU A 8 -27.70 -18.62 -56.35
C LEU A 8 -29.03 -18.94 -55.65
N GLY A 9 -29.28 -18.23 -54.54
CA GLY A 9 -30.59 -18.11 -53.90
C GLY A 9 -30.74 -16.71 -53.29
N ARG A 10 -31.56 -15.87 -53.93
CA ARG A 10 -32.00 -14.55 -53.44
C ARG A 10 -32.68 -14.68 -52.08
N MET A 11 -32.37 -13.80 -51.11
CA MET A 11 -33.34 -13.46 -50.07
C MET A 11 -33.14 -12.04 -49.49
N ARG A 12 -34.03 -11.15 -49.94
CA ARG A 12 -34.72 -10.02 -49.28
C ARG A 12 -33.94 -9.09 -48.31
N MET A 13 -33.74 -7.85 -48.78
CA MET A 13 -33.59 -6.66 -47.92
C MET A 13 -34.90 -6.35 -47.18
N PRO A 14 -34.86 -5.93 -45.90
CA PRO A 14 -35.97 -5.25 -45.26
C PRO A 14 -35.82 -3.72 -45.37
N ALA A 15 -36.85 -3.15 -45.99
CA ALA A 15 -37.40 -1.79 -45.92
C ALA A 15 -36.68 -0.70 -45.10
N THR A 16 -36.31 0.35 -45.82
CA THR A 16 -36.24 1.74 -45.36
C THR A 16 -37.52 2.16 -44.64
N ARG A 17 -37.41 2.53 -43.36
CA ARG A 17 -38.40 3.37 -42.68
C ARG A 17 -37.83 4.77 -42.53
N SER A 18 -38.29 5.66 -43.40
CA SER A 18 -38.24 7.09 -43.23
C SER A 18 -39.05 7.48 -41.99
N TYR A 19 -38.43 8.16 -41.04
CA TYR A 19 -39.16 8.99 -40.08
C TYR A 19 -38.56 10.39 -40.04
N SER A 20 -39.38 11.30 -40.56
CA SER A 20 -39.45 12.74 -40.40
C SER A 20 -38.50 13.41 -39.40
N ILE A 21 -37.76 14.36 -39.96
CA ILE A 21 -37.16 15.52 -39.31
C ILE A 21 -38.23 16.23 -38.47
N PHE A 22 -38.11 16.18 -37.15
CA PHE A 22 -38.72 17.17 -36.26
C PHE A 22 -37.63 18.14 -35.82
N ALA A 23 -37.62 19.31 -36.47
CA ALA A 23 -37.00 20.49 -35.92
C ALA A 23 -37.74 20.86 -34.62
N ARG A 24 -37.06 20.75 -33.48
CA ARG A 24 -37.49 21.37 -32.22
C ARG A 24 -36.34 22.19 -31.66
N THR A 25 -36.42 23.48 -31.95
CA THR A 25 -36.07 24.63 -31.11
C THR A 25 -35.03 24.40 -30.02
N SER A 26 -33.86 25.01 -30.21
CA SER A 26 -32.84 25.14 -29.17
C SER A 26 -33.40 25.88 -27.95
N SER A 27 -33.62 25.16 -26.84
CA SER A 27 -33.62 25.81 -25.53
C SER A 27 -32.20 25.73 -25.00
N LYS A 28 -31.45 26.84 -25.07
CA LYS A 28 -30.27 27.05 -24.22
C LYS A 28 -30.76 26.97 -22.77
N LYS A 29 -30.69 25.81 -22.14
CA LYS A 29 -30.75 25.71 -20.69
C LYS A 29 -29.38 26.06 -20.16
N SER A 30 -29.28 27.27 -19.63
CA SER A 30 -28.15 27.76 -18.85
C SER A 30 -27.77 26.75 -17.77
N LEU A 31 -26.48 26.42 -17.69
CA LEU A 31 -25.87 25.84 -16.50
C LEU A 31 -26.25 26.68 -15.26
N PRO A 32 -26.50 26.05 -14.10
CA PRO A 32 -26.82 26.79 -12.89
C PRO A 32 -25.65 27.71 -12.53
N ASN A 33 -25.95 29.00 -12.47
CA ASN A 33 -25.06 30.05 -12.03
C ASN A 33 -24.65 29.76 -10.56
N PRO A 34 -23.36 29.72 -10.19
CA PRO A 34 -22.95 29.60 -8.79
C PRO A 34 -23.13 30.97 -8.13
N LYS A 35 -24.39 31.36 -7.90
CA LYS A 35 -24.73 32.49 -7.02
C LYS A 35 -25.41 31.93 -5.79
N GLY A 36 -24.58 31.62 -4.82
CA GLY A 36 -24.94 31.33 -3.44
C GLY A 36 -23.82 31.81 -2.53
N GLU A 37 -23.30 33.03 -2.74
CA GLU A 37 -22.56 33.73 -1.70
C GLU A 37 -23.58 34.19 -0.64
N PRO A 38 -23.47 33.77 0.63
CA PRO A 38 -24.10 34.53 1.70
C PRO A 38 -23.32 35.84 1.85
N SER A 39 -24.01 36.97 1.70
CA SER A 39 -23.44 38.30 1.87
C SER A 39 -22.82 38.43 3.26
N ALA A 40 -21.51 38.64 3.32
CA ALA A 40 -20.82 39.02 4.55
C ALA A 40 -21.26 40.44 4.95
N ALA A 41 -22.17 40.52 5.92
CA ALA A 41 -22.31 41.72 6.73
C ALA A 41 -21.05 41.87 7.62
N PRO A 42 -20.56 43.09 7.89
CA PRO A 42 -19.40 43.27 8.75
C PRO A 42 -19.84 43.02 10.18
N ASP A 43 -19.58 41.82 10.71
CA ASP A 43 -19.86 41.54 12.12
C ASP A 43 -18.74 42.11 12.99
N SER A 44 -19.15 43.07 13.81
CA SER A 44 -18.41 43.71 14.87
C SER A 44 -17.80 42.70 15.86
N GLY A 45 -16.62 43.01 16.35
CA GLY A 45 -15.77 42.11 17.11
C GLY A 45 -16.43 41.44 18.31
N LYS A 46 -16.41 40.10 18.30
CA LYS A 46 -16.38 39.25 19.48
C LYS A 46 -15.46 38.06 19.23
N THR A 47 -14.51 37.86 20.14
CA THR A 47 -13.59 36.72 20.20
C THR A 47 -14.38 35.42 20.44
N GLY A 48 -14.92 34.84 19.38
CA GLY A 48 -15.53 33.51 19.39
C GLY A 48 -14.44 32.44 19.28
N LYS A 49 -14.43 31.46 20.19
CA LYS A 49 -13.67 30.21 20.01
C LYS A 49 -14.07 29.64 18.64
N LYS A 50 -13.13 29.56 17.70
CA LYS A 50 -13.35 28.94 16.39
C LYS A 50 -13.93 27.55 16.63
N GLN A 51 -15.17 27.32 16.19
CA GLN A 51 -15.72 25.98 16.24
C GLN A 51 -14.79 25.02 15.48
N PRO A 52 -14.58 23.80 15.98
CA PRO A 52 -13.79 22.82 15.26
C PRO A 52 -14.46 22.60 13.90
N PHE A 53 -13.65 22.71 12.84
CA PHE A 53 -14.11 22.41 11.49
C PHE A 53 -14.58 20.95 11.43
N VAL A 54 -15.80 20.73 10.92
CA VAL A 54 -16.38 19.40 10.70
C VAL A 54 -16.40 19.17 9.19
N HIS A 55 -15.72 18.12 8.74
CA HIS A 55 -15.70 17.74 7.32
C HIS A 55 -17.05 17.16 6.91
N ASP A 56 -17.52 17.48 5.70
CA ASP A 56 -18.76 16.94 5.15
C ASP A 56 -18.50 15.62 4.42
N TYR A 57 -18.81 14.51 5.09
CA TYR A 57 -18.62 13.15 4.55
C TYR A 57 -19.75 12.70 3.61
N SER A 58 -20.72 13.57 3.28
CA SER A 58 -21.81 13.21 2.36
C SER A 58 -21.41 13.28 0.88
N VAL A 59 -20.26 13.88 0.59
CA VAL A 59 -19.73 14.11 -0.76
C VAL A 59 -18.95 12.89 -1.25
N ARG A 60 -19.33 12.34 -2.41
CA ARG A 60 -18.60 11.23 -3.02
C ARG A 60 -17.36 11.76 -3.77
N PRO A 61 -16.15 11.26 -3.51
CA PRO A 61 -14.93 11.70 -4.21
C PRO A 61 -14.99 11.50 -5.75
N THR A 62 -15.80 10.57 -6.24
CA THR A 62 -16.07 10.38 -7.68
C THR A 62 -16.82 11.55 -8.33
N THR A 63 -17.30 12.52 -7.54
CA THR A 63 -18.12 13.64 -8.03
C THR A 63 -17.27 14.75 -8.68
N TYR A 64 -15.96 14.82 -8.40
CA TYR A 64 -15.11 15.93 -8.84
C TYR A 64 -13.79 15.48 -9.46
N VAL A 65 -13.88 14.65 -10.51
CA VAL A 65 -12.74 14.26 -11.35
C VAL A 65 -12.75 15.10 -12.62
N TYR A 66 -11.71 15.89 -12.87
CA TYR A 66 -11.62 16.73 -14.07
C TYR A 66 -10.18 16.93 -14.55
N ARG A 67 -10.02 17.36 -15.81
CA ARG A 67 -8.71 17.75 -16.33
C ARG A 67 -8.40 19.17 -15.86
N MET A 68 -7.13 19.47 -15.56
CA MET A 68 -6.72 20.79 -15.10
C MET A 68 -7.23 21.91 -16.03
N GLU A 69 -7.26 21.66 -17.34
CA GLU A 69 -7.72 22.59 -18.36
C GLU A 69 -9.21 22.97 -18.21
N ASP A 70 -10.04 22.09 -17.63
CA ASP A 70 -11.47 22.33 -17.42
C ASP A 70 -11.73 23.34 -16.29
N ASN A 71 -10.79 23.51 -15.35
CA ASN A 71 -10.90 24.43 -14.22
C ASN A 71 -9.52 24.88 -13.70
N ALA A 72 -8.75 25.51 -14.59
CA ALA A 72 -7.37 25.90 -14.32
C ALA A 72 -7.22 26.93 -13.21
N GLU A 73 -8.23 27.80 -13.04
CA GLU A 73 -8.25 28.84 -12.00
C GLU A 73 -8.30 28.22 -10.60
N SER A 74 -9.17 27.23 -10.38
CA SER A 74 -9.28 26.54 -9.09
C SER A 74 -8.02 25.73 -8.76
N PHE A 75 -7.42 25.08 -9.76
CA PHE A 75 -6.18 24.33 -9.58
C PHE A 75 -4.98 25.24 -9.26
N SER A 76 -4.87 26.36 -9.96
CA SER A 76 -3.75 27.30 -9.79
C SER A 76 -3.85 28.16 -8.52
N LYS A 77 -5.07 28.32 -7.99
CA LYS A 77 -5.35 29.07 -6.75
C LYS A 77 -4.60 28.51 -5.53
N TYR A 78 -4.43 27.19 -5.46
CA TYR A 78 -3.85 26.55 -4.29
C TYR A 78 -2.37 26.18 -4.47
N PRO A 79 -1.53 26.40 -3.45
CA PRO A 79 -0.11 26.08 -3.50
C PRO A 79 0.12 24.56 -3.57
N LEU A 80 1.15 24.16 -4.33
CA LEU A 80 1.64 22.78 -4.35
C LEU A 80 2.42 22.49 -3.07
N MET A 81 1.94 21.53 -2.30
CA MET A 81 2.53 21.05 -1.06
C MET A 81 3.04 19.61 -1.23
N THR A 82 4.05 19.26 -0.44
CA THR A 82 4.60 17.90 -0.40
C THR A 82 4.42 17.34 1.01
N SER A 83 4.41 16.01 1.17
CA SER A 83 4.27 15.38 2.49
C SER A 83 5.35 15.87 3.47
N LYS A 84 6.58 16.04 2.99
CA LYS A 84 7.71 16.61 3.75
C LYS A 84 7.50 18.05 4.25
N LYS A 85 6.74 18.89 3.52
CA LYS A 85 6.39 20.23 4.00
C LYS A 85 5.28 20.16 5.04
N LEU A 86 4.33 19.25 4.83
CA LEU A 86 3.16 19.05 5.69
C LEU A 86 3.49 18.37 7.02
N SER A 87 4.55 17.55 7.07
CA SER A 87 5.03 16.91 8.31
C SER A 87 5.42 17.89 9.41
N LYS A 88 5.60 19.18 9.08
CA LYS A 88 5.87 20.26 10.05
C LYS A 88 4.61 20.83 10.70
N SER A 89 3.43 20.52 10.16
CA SER A 89 2.14 21.02 10.62
C SER A 89 1.40 19.95 11.43
N SER A 90 0.86 20.32 12.58
CA SER A 90 0.04 19.43 13.40
C SER A 90 -1.42 19.33 12.95
N SER A 91 -1.85 20.22 12.05
CA SER A 91 -3.20 20.23 11.49
C SER A 91 -3.20 19.75 10.04
N ARG A 92 -4.25 19.00 9.67
CA ARG A 92 -4.52 18.58 8.29
C ARG A 92 -4.61 19.80 7.36
N PRO A 93 -4.04 19.74 6.15
CA PRO A 93 -4.00 20.89 5.26
C PRO A 93 -5.39 21.17 4.65
N ARG A 94 -5.61 22.45 4.31
CA ARG A 94 -6.77 22.92 3.53
C ARG A 94 -6.29 24.01 2.58
N GLY A 95 -6.96 24.14 1.45
CA GLY A 95 -6.56 25.07 0.40
C GLY A 95 -5.17 24.77 -0.15
N VAL A 96 -4.88 23.50 -0.44
CA VAL A 96 -3.60 23.04 -1.00
C VAL A 96 -3.85 22.09 -2.17
N ARG A 97 -2.82 21.85 -2.98
CA ARG A 97 -2.78 20.72 -3.90
C ARG A 97 -1.52 19.89 -3.66
N MET A 98 -1.63 18.60 -3.88
CA MET A 98 -0.55 17.62 -3.69
C MET A 98 -0.56 16.65 -4.88
N THR A 99 0.55 16.00 -5.18
CA THR A 99 0.48 14.80 -6.03
C THR A 99 -0.27 13.70 -5.27
N ALA A 100 -0.79 12.69 -5.99
CA ALA A 100 -1.43 11.56 -5.33
C ALA A 100 -0.48 10.86 -4.34
N LYS A 101 0.81 10.70 -4.71
CA LYS A 101 1.84 10.17 -3.82
C LYS A 101 1.97 10.99 -2.54
N ASP A 102 2.12 12.31 -2.66
CA ASP A 102 2.28 13.20 -1.50
C ASP A 102 1.05 13.17 -0.57
N PHE A 103 -0.15 13.06 -1.14
CA PHE A 103 -1.38 12.92 -0.36
C PHE A 103 -1.41 11.61 0.44
N MET A 104 -1.05 10.48 -0.19
CA MET A 104 -1.04 9.17 0.47
C MET A 104 0.09 9.07 1.50
N ASP A 105 1.28 9.57 1.19
CA ASP A 105 2.42 9.61 2.12
C ASP A 105 2.10 10.50 3.35
N ASP A 106 1.44 11.66 3.18
CA ASP A 106 0.96 12.48 4.29
C ASP A 106 -0.16 11.78 5.10
N SER A 107 -1.03 11.04 4.43
CA SER A 107 -2.11 10.26 5.06
C SER A 107 -1.58 9.16 5.97
N LEU A 108 -0.49 8.50 5.56
CA LEU A 108 0.11 7.38 6.27
C LEU A 108 1.12 7.85 7.34
N TYR A 109 2.02 8.77 6.98
CA TYR A 109 3.27 9.00 7.72
C TYR A 109 3.38 10.37 8.39
N ASN A 110 2.38 11.25 8.29
CA ASN A 110 2.45 12.53 8.99
C ASN A 110 2.61 12.32 10.52
N PRO A 111 3.60 12.95 11.20
CA PRO A 111 3.86 12.71 12.62
C PRO A 111 2.71 13.02 13.58
N TYR A 112 1.77 13.87 13.19
CA TYR A 112 0.69 14.36 14.06
C TYR A 112 -0.66 13.74 13.76
N TYR A 113 -0.89 13.37 12.51
CA TYR A 113 -2.17 12.85 12.07
C TYR A 113 -2.10 11.71 11.08
N GLY A 114 -0.93 11.24 10.69
CA GLY A 114 -0.78 10.07 9.83
C GLY A 114 -1.31 8.81 10.50
N TYR A 115 -1.63 7.82 9.68
CA TYR A 115 -2.20 6.55 10.11
C TYR A 115 -1.28 5.85 11.12
N PHE A 116 0.00 5.70 10.78
CA PHE A 116 1.01 5.07 11.65
C PHE A 116 1.30 5.87 12.93
N SER A 117 1.05 7.17 12.93
CA SER A 117 1.22 8.02 14.12
C SER A 117 0.06 7.91 15.13
N ARG A 118 -1.10 7.41 14.70
CA ARG A 118 -2.32 7.36 15.54
C ARG A 118 -2.82 5.96 15.84
N ASN A 119 -2.68 5.02 14.90
CA ASN A 119 -3.62 3.90 14.77
C ASN A 119 -3.00 2.51 14.66
N VAL A 120 -1.76 2.27 15.09
CA VAL A 120 -1.14 0.96 14.90
C VAL A 120 -0.80 0.28 16.22
N GLU A 121 -1.50 -0.83 16.48
CA GLU A 121 -1.14 -1.83 17.48
C GLU A 121 -0.96 -3.16 16.73
N ILE A 122 0.28 -3.66 16.67
CA ILE A 122 0.61 -4.90 15.98
C ILE A 122 0.31 -6.05 16.94
N PHE A 123 -0.64 -6.91 16.56
CA PHE A 123 -0.97 -8.09 17.36
C PHE A 123 0.20 -9.05 17.40
N THR A 124 0.52 -9.55 18.59
CA THR A 124 1.52 -10.58 18.79
C THR A 124 1.04 -11.54 19.87
N THR A 125 1.27 -12.84 19.68
CA THR A 125 0.96 -13.84 20.70
C THR A 125 2.01 -13.82 21.80
N ASP A 126 1.68 -14.19 23.04
CA ASP A 126 2.69 -14.25 24.10
C ASP A 126 3.73 -15.35 23.85
N LYS A 127 3.32 -16.46 23.23
CA LYS A 127 4.16 -17.62 22.92
C LYS A 127 4.00 -18.05 21.45
N PRO A 128 5.04 -18.64 20.86
CA PRO A 128 4.94 -19.38 19.61
C PRO A 128 3.82 -20.42 19.63
N PHE A 129 3.20 -20.68 18.48
CA PHE A 129 2.28 -21.81 18.34
C PHE A 129 3.06 -23.13 18.35
N ASP A 130 2.49 -24.14 18.99
CA ASP A 130 3.02 -25.51 18.97
C ASP A 130 2.35 -26.31 17.85
N TYR A 131 2.87 -26.11 16.63
CA TYR A 131 2.32 -26.73 15.42
C TYR A 131 2.26 -28.25 15.49
N THR A 132 3.22 -28.89 16.16
CA THR A 132 3.28 -30.35 16.31
C THR A 132 2.12 -30.92 17.13
N ASN A 133 1.49 -30.08 17.96
CA ASN A 133 0.32 -30.45 18.73
C ASN A 133 -1.01 -30.04 18.10
N ILE A 134 -0.99 -29.19 17.07
CA ILE A 134 -2.15 -28.80 16.28
C ILE A 134 -2.55 -29.94 15.34
N ASN A 135 -3.85 -30.25 15.29
CA ASN A 135 -4.32 -31.37 14.47
C ASN A 135 -4.20 -31.06 12.99
N ASP A 136 -4.82 -29.96 12.55
CA ASP A 136 -4.93 -29.54 11.14
C ASP A 136 -4.96 -27.99 11.02
N VAL A 137 -5.14 -27.50 9.78
CA VAL A 137 -5.20 -26.05 9.50
C VAL A 137 -6.41 -25.37 10.14
N ASP A 138 -7.54 -26.04 10.25
CA ASP A 138 -8.74 -25.46 10.86
C ASP A 138 -8.55 -25.29 12.38
N ASP A 139 -7.90 -26.24 13.03
CA ASP A 139 -7.48 -26.17 14.43
C ASP A 139 -6.48 -25.03 14.67
N PHE A 140 -5.53 -24.82 13.73
CA PHE A 140 -4.65 -23.64 13.75
C PHE A 140 -5.45 -22.34 13.68
N LEU A 141 -6.39 -22.21 12.74
CA LEU A 141 -7.24 -21.02 12.60
C LEU A 141 -8.07 -20.75 13.86
N ASN A 142 -8.64 -21.80 14.46
CA ASN A 142 -9.41 -21.68 15.70
C ASN A 142 -8.53 -21.22 16.87
N THR A 143 -7.33 -21.79 17.00
CA THR A 143 -6.36 -21.41 18.04
C THR A 143 -5.94 -19.96 17.88
N TRP A 144 -5.61 -19.55 16.65
CA TRP A 144 -5.24 -18.18 16.34
C TRP A 144 -6.39 -17.20 16.62
N THR A 145 -7.60 -17.51 16.17
CA THR A 145 -8.80 -16.69 16.42
C THR A 145 -9.11 -16.57 17.93
N GLY A 146 -8.85 -17.63 18.69
CA GLY A 146 -8.97 -17.63 20.14
C GLY A 146 -7.99 -16.67 20.82
N GLU A 147 -6.71 -16.71 20.45
CA GLU A 147 -5.69 -15.79 20.97
C GLU A 147 -5.99 -14.33 20.59
N TYR A 148 -6.45 -14.11 19.36
CA TYR A 148 -6.90 -12.79 18.90
C TYR A 148 -8.04 -12.25 19.76
N SER A 149 -9.05 -13.08 20.03
CA SER A 149 -10.21 -12.71 20.84
C SER A 149 -9.84 -12.37 22.27
N LYS A 150 -8.90 -13.12 22.88
CA LYS A 150 -8.37 -12.83 24.22
C LYS A 150 -7.68 -11.48 24.27
N TYR A 151 -6.86 -11.18 23.27
CA TYR A 151 -6.16 -9.91 23.18
C TYR A 151 -7.13 -8.73 23.00
N ALA A 152 -8.12 -8.87 22.11
CA ALA A 152 -9.16 -7.87 21.91
C ALA A 152 -9.97 -7.60 23.20
N ALA A 153 -10.27 -8.64 23.98
CA ALA A 153 -10.97 -8.52 25.27
C ALA A 153 -10.14 -7.83 26.36
N ASN A 154 -8.82 -8.04 26.35
CA ASN A 154 -7.90 -7.52 27.37
C ASN A 154 -7.35 -6.12 27.05
N SER A 155 -7.53 -5.61 25.82
CA SER A 155 -7.09 -4.26 25.44
C SER A 155 -8.12 -3.21 25.92
N PRO A 156 -7.76 -2.32 26.88
CA PRO A 156 -8.69 -1.35 27.49
C PRO A 156 -9.29 -0.34 26.49
N THR A 157 -8.72 -0.26 25.29
CA THR A 157 -9.12 0.65 24.20
C THR A 157 -10.05 -0.01 23.16
N LEU A 158 -10.24 -1.33 23.21
CA LEU A 158 -11.09 -2.09 22.29
C LEU A 158 -12.42 -2.55 22.91
N THR A 159 -12.66 -2.22 24.18
CA THR A 159 -13.85 -2.64 24.93
C THR A 159 -15.09 -1.84 24.54
N GLY A 160 -15.63 -2.08 23.34
CA GLY A 160 -17.07 -2.03 23.14
C GLY A 160 -17.67 -3.29 23.78
N LYS A 161 -18.63 -3.15 24.69
CA LYS A 161 -19.30 -4.29 25.35
C LYS A 161 -19.73 -5.34 24.32
N THR A 162 -19.00 -6.44 24.22
CA THR A 162 -19.41 -7.63 23.49
C THR A 162 -20.54 -8.29 24.27
N LYS A 163 -21.73 -8.35 23.67
CA LYS A 163 -22.69 -9.41 24.03
C LYS A 163 -22.28 -10.63 23.23
N ASP A 164 -22.10 -11.74 23.93
CA ASP A 164 -21.86 -13.06 23.36
C ASP A 164 -22.86 -13.35 22.23
N THR A 165 -22.36 -13.51 21.01
CA THR A 165 -23.04 -14.23 19.95
C THR A 165 -22.04 -15.16 19.27
N SER A 166 -21.98 -16.37 19.80
CA SER A 166 -21.32 -17.52 19.20
C SER A 166 -22.04 -17.94 17.92
N HIS A 167 -21.85 -17.28 16.78
CA HIS A 167 -22.37 -17.77 15.49
C HIS A 167 -21.27 -17.84 14.42
N SER A 168 -21.07 -19.09 13.98
CA SER A 168 -20.46 -19.52 12.72
C SER A 168 -20.84 -18.62 11.55
N GLY A 169 -19.89 -18.43 10.64
CA GLY A 169 -19.97 -17.50 9.52
C GLY A 169 -21.30 -17.50 8.76
N THR A 170 -21.93 -16.33 8.69
CA THR A 170 -22.66 -15.79 7.53
C THR A 170 -23.00 -14.32 7.83
N PHE A 171 -22.67 -13.38 6.94
CA PHE A 171 -23.26 -12.01 6.95
C PHE A 171 -24.80 -12.16 6.94
N PRO A 172 -25.63 -11.36 7.67
CA PRO A 172 -25.94 -9.97 7.27
C PRO A 172 -26.57 -9.04 8.36
N ALA A 173 -26.98 -7.85 7.89
CA ALA A 173 -28.12 -7.00 8.30
C ALA A 173 -27.84 -5.74 9.16
N GLN A 174 -28.25 -4.61 8.57
CA GLN A 174 -28.31 -3.26 9.10
C GLN A 174 -29.13 -3.20 10.40
N ASP A 175 -28.67 -2.44 11.39
CA ASP A 175 -29.58 -1.55 12.12
C ASP A 175 -28.89 -0.36 12.79
N LYS A 176 -29.72 0.68 12.93
CA LYS A 176 -29.41 2.08 13.27
C LYS A 176 -29.16 2.28 14.77
N ASP A 177 -28.04 2.91 15.11
CA ASP A 177 -28.01 4.08 16.02
C ASP A 177 -26.60 4.66 16.11
N PHE A 178 -26.45 5.89 15.61
CA PHE A 178 -25.17 6.57 15.43
C PHE A 178 -25.01 7.66 16.50
N THR A 179 -24.52 7.31 17.69
CA THR A 179 -23.99 8.30 18.64
C THR A 179 -22.78 7.75 19.41
N SER A 180 -21.62 8.38 19.14
CA SER A 180 -20.33 8.33 19.86
C SER A 180 -19.87 6.99 20.46
N ARG A 181 -19.04 6.25 19.71
CA ARG A 181 -18.19 5.17 20.24
C ARG A 181 -16.72 5.49 19.91
N GLY A 182 -15.83 5.28 20.88
CA GLY A 182 -14.39 5.53 20.76
C GLY A 182 -13.75 4.72 19.64
N ALA A 183 -12.64 5.22 19.10
CA ALA A 183 -11.93 4.62 17.98
C ALA A 183 -11.48 3.18 18.32
N SER A 184 -12.08 2.19 17.68
CA SER A 184 -11.60 0.80 17.66
C SER A 184 -10.24 0.79 16.95
N LYS A 185 -9.18 0.33 17.64
CA LYS A 185 -7.86 0.17 17.03
C LYS A 185 -7.86 -1.00 16.03
N GLN A 186 -7.14 -0.83 14.94
CA GLN A 186 -6.91 -1.87 13.94
C GLN A 186 -5.76 -2.77 14.37
N LEU A 187 -5.97 -4.09 14.31
CA LEU A 187 -4.95 -5.09 14.62
C LEU A 187 -4.36 -5.65 13.32
N TRP A 188 -3.04 -5.57 13.23
CA TRP A 188 -2.25 -6.07 12.11
C TRP A 188 -1.80 -7.50 12.35
N HIS A 189 -1.76 -8.30 11.28
CA HIS A 189 -1.19 -9.65 11.29
C HIS A 189 -0.10 -9.74 10.23
N THR A 190 1.12 -10.02 10.68
CA THR A 190 2.29 -10.18 9.82
C THR A 190 2.77 -11.63 9.91
N PRO A 191 3.39 -12.21 8.86
CA PRO A 191 4.01 -13.53 8.92
C PRO A 191 5.02 -13.65 10.06
N THR A 192 5.78 -12.58 10.31
CA THR A 192 6.73 -12.48 11.42
C THR A 192 6.08 -12.73 12.77
N GLU A 193 4.90 -12.17 13.02
CA GLU A 193 4.19 -12.33 14.29
C GLU A 193 3.44 -13.67 14.36
N LEU A 194 2.86 -14.10 13.23
CA LEU A 194 2.05 -15.31 13.17
C LEU A 194 2.88 -16.60 13.27
N PHE A 195 4.06 -16.63 12.65
CA PHE A 195 4.88 -17.84 12.49
C PHE A 195 6.19 -17.79 13.28
N LYS A 196 6.27 -16.93 14.31
CA LYS A 196 7.47 -16.87 15.16
C LYS A 196 7.67 -18.17 15.95
N PRO A 197 8.93 -18.56 16.24
CA PRO A 197 10.15 -17.93 15.74
C PRO A 197 10.51 -18.38 14.31
N TYR A 198 9.89 -19.46 13.82
CA TYR A 198 10.26 -20.22 12.63
C TYR A 198 10.43 -19.39 11.36
N TYR A 199 9.55 -18.41 11.13
CA TYR A 199 9.69 -17.49 10.00
C TYR A 199 10.96 -16.64 10.10
N GLY A 200 11.21 -16.05 11.28
CA GLY A 200 12.44 -15.29 11.56
C GLY A 200 13.70 -16.13 11.43
N GLU A 201 13.66 -17.39 11.84
CA GLU A 201 14.77 -18.32 11.66
C GLU A 201 15.03 -18.68 10.19
N ALA A 202 13.98 -18.77 9.37
CA ALA A 202 14.13 -19.00 7.92
C ALA A 202 14.90 -17.85 7.27
N LEU A 203 14.50 -16.60 7.57
CA LEU A 203 15.26 -15.42 7.13
C LEU A 203 16.70 -15.43 7.67
N ALA A 204 16.90 -15.84 8.94
CA ALA A 204 18.23 -15.94 9.53
C ALA A 204 19.12 -16.95 8.78
N ARG A 205 18.58 -18.12 8.39
CA ARG A 205 19.30 -19.12 7.58
C ARG A 205 19.71 -18.56 6.21
N TYR A 206 18.80 -17.88 5.51
CA TYR A 206 19.11 -17.20 4.25
C TYR A 206 20.26 -16.20 4.42
N LEU A 207 20.16 -15.31 5.41
CA LEU A 207 21.17 -14.28 5.68
C LEU A 207 22.53 -14.90 6.00
N LEU A 208 22.53 -15.92 6.87
CA LEU A 208 23.74 -16.59 7.34
C LEU A 208 24.47 -17.30 6.21
N VAL A 209 23.77 -18.04 5.35
CA VAL A 209 24.38 -18.76 4.22
C VAL A 209 24.99 -17.76 3.24
N ASN A 210 24.23 -16.74 2.84
CA ASN A 210 24.72 -15.71 1.91
C ASN A 210 25.89 -14.90 2.47
N TYR A 211 25.87 -14.60 3.77
CA TYR A 211 26.99 -13.96 4.48
C TYR A 211 28.23 -14.84 4.46
N LYS A 212 28.09 -16.12 4.82
CA LYS A 212 29.22 -17.06 4.88
C LYS A 212 29.87 -17.31 3.53
N LEU A 213 29.09 -17.35 2.46
CA LEU A 213 29.60 -17.58 1.10
C LEU A 213 30.42 -16.43 0.53
N SER A 214 30.26 -15.21 1.06
CA SER A 214 30.74 -14.02 0.34
C SER A 214 31.46 -12.97 1.19
N LEU A 215 31.27 -12.97 2.51
CA LEU A 215 31.78 -11.92 3.40
C LEU A 215 32.59 -12.49 4.57
N TYR A 216 32.17 -13.64 5.12
CA TYR A 216 32.88 -14.27 6.23
C TYR A 216 34.23 -14.86 5.79
N PRO A 217 35.30 -14.78 6.62
CA PRO A 217 35.42 -14.07 7.89
C PRO A 217 36.00 -12.65 7.74
N TYR A 218 35.95 -12.03 6.56
CA TYR A 218 36.66 -10.78 6.30
C TYR A 218 35.85 -9.54 6.71
N LYS A 219 34.53 -9.61 6.64
CA LYS A 219 33.61 -8.53 7.00
C LYS A 219 32.63 -8.99 8.06
N ASP A 220 32.13 -8.03 8.83
CA ASP A 220 31.10 -8.26 9.86
C ASP A 220 29.72 -8.42 9.22
N LEU A 221 28.81 -9.13 9.90
CA LEU A 221 27.43 -9.28 9.44
C LEU A 221 26.63 -8.05 9.85
N ILE A 222 26.39 -7.13 8.92
CA ILE A 222 25.59 -5.93 9.15
C ILE A 222 24.21 -6.12 8.53
N ILE A 223 23.16 -5.97 9.33
CA ILE A 223 21.76 -6.08 8.91
C ILE A 223 21.06 -4.76 9.21
N TYR A 224 20.47 -4.15 8.18
CA TYR A 224 19.50 -3.07 8.32
C TYR A 224 18.10 -3.64 8.16
N GLU A 225 17.21 -3.37 9.10
CA GLU A 225 15.77 -3.69 9.02
C GLU A 225 14.99 -2.38 8.87
N MET A 226 14.21 -2.25 7.82
CA MET A 226 13.32 -1.11 7.62
C MET A 226 11.94 -1.46 8.19
N GLY A 227 11.49 -0.71 9.21
CA GLY A 227 10.23 -0.96 9.91
C GLY A 227 10.34 -2.12 10.90
N GLY A 228 10.79 -1.83 12.13
CA GLY A 228 11.10 -2.88 13.11
C GLY A 228 9.90 -3.53 13.80
N GLY A 229 8.68 -3.02 13.57
CA GLY A 229 7.45 -3.50 14.22
C GLY A 229 7.60 -3.63 15.74
N ASN A 230 7.28 -4.81 16.29
CA ASN A 230 7.47 -5.13 17.71
C ASN A 230 8.90 -5.61 18.06
N GLY A 231 9.82 -5.69 17.09
CA GLY A 231 11.17 -6.23 17.26
C GLY A 231 11.25 -7.77 17.24
N THR A 232 10.17 -8.43 16.86
CA THR A 232 10.06 -9.90 16.80
C THR A 232 11.04 -10.48 15.78
N LEU A 233 11.10 -9.90 14.56
CA LEU A 233 12.02 -10.37 13.52
C LEU A 233 13.49 -10.26 13.93
N MET A 234 13.90 -9.06 14.37
CA MET A 234 15.22 -8.80 14.94
C MET A 234 15.60 -9.83 16.02
N THR A 235 14.69 -10.08 16.96
CA THR A 235 14.92 -11.02 18.07
C THR A 235 15.11 -12.43 17.53
N ASN A 236 14.19 -12.93 16.70
CA ASN A 236 14.27 -14.28 16.14
C ASN A 236 15.57 -14.51 15.34
N ILE A 237 15.99 -13.53 14.53
CA ILE A 237 17.24 -13.62 13.76
C ILE A 237 18.45 -13.66 14.69
N LEU A 238 18.51 -12.77 15.69
CA LEU A 238 19.65 -12.68 16.59
C LEU A 238 19.75 -13.88 17.54
N ASP A 239 18.63 -14.39 18.04
CA ASP A 239 18.55 -15.61 18.83
C ASP A 239 19.06 -16.80 18.00
N TYR A 240 18.55 -16.97 16.77
CA TYR A 240 18.97 -18.05 15.89
C TYR A 240 20.49 -18.02 15.60
N ILE A 241 21.03 -16.85 15.26
CA ILE A 241 22.47 -16.73 14.97
C ILE A 241 23.30 -16.96 16.25
N ARG A 242 22.86 -16.45 17.42
CA ARG A 242 23.54 -16.68 18.70
C ARG A 242 23.64 -18.15 19.02
N ASP A 243 22.54 -18.89 18.85
CA ASP A 243 22.41 -20.26 19.32
C ASP A 243 23.05 -21.26 18.34
N THR A 244 23.09 -20.93 17.05
CA THR A 244 23.63 -21.83 16.01
C THR A 244 25.04 -21.47 15.54
N GLN A 245 25.45 -20.20 15.60
CA GLN A 245 26.74 -19.69 15.08
C GLN A 245 27.32 -18.57 15.96
N PRO A 246 27.78 -18.89 17.19
CA PRO A 246 28.24 -17.89 18.16
C PRO A 246 29.35 -16.96 17.65
N GLU A 247 30.27 -17.48 16.82
CA GLU A 247 31.37 -16.71 16.24
C GLU A 247 30.89 -15.69 15.19
N VAL A 248 29.80 -16.00 14.47
CA VAL A 248 29.15 -15.03 13.59
C VAL A 248 28.40 -14.00 14.42
N TYR A 249 27.68 -14.44 15.46
CA TYR A 249 26.93 -13.57 16.37
C TYR A 249 27.81 -12.50 17.02
N GLU A 250 29.04 -12.83 17.41
CA GLU A 250 30.00 -11.87 17.96
C GLU A 250 30.20 -10.66 17.02
N ARG A 251 30.16 -10.92 15.71
CA ARG A 251 30.40 -9.99 14.62
C ARG A 251 29.13 -9.47 13.97
N THR A 252 27.96 -9.81 14.49
CA THR A 252 26.69 -9.30 13.98
C THR A 252 26.41 -7.90 14.52
N ARG A 253 25.93 -7.01 13.65
CA ARG A 253 25.37 -5.70 13.98
C ARG A 253 24.01 -5.57 13.32
N TYR A 254 23.01 -5.25 14.13
CA TYR A 254 21.61 -5.16 13.69
C TYR A 254 21.14 -3.73 13.86
N LYS A 255 20.57 -3.14 12.80
CA LYS A 255 20.22 -1.72 12.73
C LYS A 255 18.78 -1.59 12.29
N VAL A 256 17.91 -1.13 13.19
CA VAL A 256 16.49 -0.92 12.89
C VAL A 256 16.27 0.53 12.47
N ILE A 257 15.77 0.75 11.26
CA ILE A 257 15.40 2.07 10.75
C ILE A 257 13.91 2.28 11.01
N GLU A 258 13.58 3.26 11.85
CA GLU A 258 12.22 3.59 12.26
C GLU A 258 11.95 5.08 12.10
N ILE A 259 10.75 5.48 11.67
CA ILE A 259 10.49 6.83 11.16
C ILE A 259 9.87 7.81 12.17
N SER A 260 9.24 7.32 13.24
CA SER A 260 8.33 8.19 14.02
C SER A 260 8.95 8.74 15.30
N ASP A 261 8.94 10.06 15.48
CA ASP A 261 9.32 10.75 16.74
C ASP A 261 8.32 10.53 17.89
N GLN A 262 7.04 10.27 17.60
CA GLN A 262 5.97 10.08 18.62
C GLN A 262 5.67 8.60 18.90
N LEU A 263 5.84 7.73 17.91
CA LEU A 263 5.90 6.28 18.09
C LEU A 263 7.27 5.86 18.68
N ALA A 264 8.33 6.67 18.49
CA ALA A 264 9.68 6.43 19.04
C ALA A 264 9.69 6.22 20.55
N HIS A 265 9.10 7.08 21.39
CA HIS A 265 9.29 6.83 22.83
C HIS A 265 8.72 5.49 23.31
N LYS A 266 7.62 5.01 22.72
CA LYS A 266 7.05 3.70 23.09
C LYS A 266 7.70 2.56 22.33
N GLN A 267 7.84 2.63 21.01
CA GLN A 267 8.45 1.58 20.21
C GLN A 267 9.96 1.52 20.35
N GLN A 268 10.69 2.64 20.34
CA GLN A 268 12.14 2.65 20.61
C GLN A 268 12.42 2.16 22.02
N SER A 269 11.62 2.54 23.02
CA SER A 269 11.74 1.96 24.36
C SER A 269 11.38 0.47 24.34
N ALA A 270 10.33 0.04 23.65
CA ALA A 270 9.94 -1.37 23.56
C ALA A 270 11.01 -2.22 22.86
N LEU A 271 11.57 -1.74 21.75
CA LEU A 271 12.66 -2.37 21.00
C LEU A 271 13.95 -2.43 21.82
N HIS A 272 14.31 -1.34 22.52
CA HIS A 272 15.45 -1.35 23.43
C HIS A 272 15.23 -2.29 24.63
N THR A 273 14.04 -2.29 25.21
CA THR A 273 13.66 -3.20 26.29
C THR A 273 13.73 -4.64 25.79
N LYS A 274 13.10 -4.96 24.67
CA LYS A 274 13.10 -6.28 24.04
C LYS A 274 14.51 -6.77 23.77
N ALA A 275 15.35 -5.94 23.12
CA ALA A 275 16.75 -6.26 22.88
C ALA A 275 17.55 -6.44 24.18
N SER A 276 17.18 -5.78 25.27
CA SER A 276 17.84 -5.95 26.57
C SER A 276 17.39 -7.23 27.26
N GLU A 277 16.09 -7.53 27.24
CA GLU A 277 15.48 -8.74 27.78
C GLU A 277 16.01 -10.02 27.10
N THR A 278 16.30 -9.94 25.79
CA THR A 278 16.84 -11.07 25.00
C THR A 278 18.37 -11.09 24.96
N GLY A 279 19.04 -10.16 25.66
CA GLY A 279 20.51 -10.12 25.76
C GLY A 279 21.23 -9.60 24.51
N HIS A 280 20.51 -8.95 23.60
CA HIS A 280 21.02 -8.43 22.32
C HIS A 280 21.36 -6.94 22.32
N ARG A 281 21.22 -6.23 23.45
CA ARG A 281 21.39 -4.77 23.54
C ARG A 281 22.67 -4.23 22.92
N SER A 282 23.78 -4.98 23.01
CA SER A 282 25.09 -4.61 22.46
C SER A 282 25.21 -4.80 20.94
N LYS A 283 24.26 -5.50 20.31
CA LYS A 283 24.21 -5.77 18.87
C LYS A 283 23.30 -4.82 18.11
N VAL A 284 22.35 -4.19 18.81
CA VAL A 284 21.23 -3.46 18.22
C VAL A 284 21.42 -1.95 18.29
N GLU A 285 21.28 -1.30 17.14
CA GLU A 285 21.18 0.15 16.97
C GLU A 285 19.78 0.50 16.44
N ILE A 286 19.09 1.47 17.04
CA ILE A 286 17.80 1.96 16.53
C ILE A 286 18.03 3.36 15.96
N ILE A 287 17.75 3.50 14.67
CA ILE A 287 17.97 4.72 13.90
C ILE A 287 16.61 5.36 13.63
N ASN A 288 16.30 6.40 14.40
CA ASN A 288 15.06 7.14 14.25
C ASN A 288 15.18 8.15 13.11
N LYS A 289 14.92 7.68 11.88
CA LYS A 289 15.07 8.46 10.65
C LYS A 289 14.27 7.80 9.52
N SER A 290 13.59 8.62 8.72
CA SER A 290 13.07 8.14 7.43
C SER A 290 14.21 7.73 6.50
N ILE A 291 14.11 6.55 5.89
CA ILE A 291 15.05 6.14 4.83
C ILE A 291 15.10 7.17 3.69
N PHE A 292 14.00 7.88 3.45
CA PHE A 292 13.91 8.93 2.42
C PHE A 292 14.62 10.24 2.80
N ASP A 293 15.05 10.37 4.05
CA ASP A 293 15.91 11.45 4.53
C ASP A 293 17.38 11.03 4.68
N TRP A 294 17.73 9.80 4.31
CA TRP A 294 19.08 9.25 4.42
C TRP A 294 20.09 10.01 3.54
N LYS A 295 21.26 10.34 4.11
CA LYS A 295 22.29 11.16 3.44
C LYS A 295 23.71 10.65 3.67
N GLU A 296 23.88 9.69 4.57
CA GLU A 296 25.18 9.18 5.00
C GLU A 296 25.57 7.96 4.14
N PRO A 297 26.73 7.96 3.47
CA PRO A 297 27.16 6.78 2.71
C PRO A 297 27.51 5.62 3.65
N VAL A 298 26.94 4.45 3.39
CA VAL A 298 27.23 3.15 4.02
C VAL A 298 27.99 2.30 3.01
N ASN A 299 29.32 2.31 3.13
CA ASN A 299 30.21 1.64 2.17
C ASN A 299 30.46 0.17 2.53
N ASP A 300 30.19 -0.25 3.76
CA ASP A 300 30.34 -1.66 4.13
C ASP A 300 29.23 -2.52 3.52
N PRO A 301 29.54 -3.75 3.07
CA PRO A 301 28.52 -4.72 2.70
C PRO A 301 27.53 -4.93 3.83
N CYS A 302 26.24 -4.88 3.52
CA CYS A 302 25.19 -5.13 4.49
C CYS A 302 23.99 -5.82 3.84
N PHE A 303 23.19 -6.50 4.64
CA PHE A 303 21.85 -6.93 4.24
C PHE A 303 20.86 -5.82 4.58
N PHE A 304 19.91 -5.59 3.68
CA PHE A 304 18.83 -4.63 3.84
C PHE A 304 17.51 -5.39 3.78
N VAL A 305 16.86 -5.53 4.92
CA VAL A 305 15.65 -6.31 5.12
C VAL A 305 14.45 -5.36 5.13
N ALA A 306 13.45 -5.64 4.29
CA ALA A 306 12.22 -4.87 4.19
C ALA A 306 11.03 -5.81 3.96
N LEU A 307 10.38 -6.26 5.05
CA LEU A 307 9.22 -7.16 4.98
C LEU A 307 7.95 -6.35 5.26
N GLU A 308 6.97 -6.42 4.36
CA GLU A 308 5.70 -5.68 4.46
C GLU A 308 5.94 -4.18 4.63
N VAL A 309 6.67 -3.63 3.66
CA VAL A 309 7.07 -2.22 3.63
C VAL A 309 6.69 -1.56 2.31
N PHE A 310 6.72 -2.33 1.22
CA PHE A 310 6.47 -1.80 -0.12
C PHE A 310 4.98 -1.61 -0.38
N ASP A 311 4.11 -2.41 0.25
CA ASP A 311 2.68 -2.18 0.28
C ASP A 311 2.28 -0.78 0.78
N ASN A 312 3.02 -0.20 1.73
CA ASN A 312 2.76 1.16 2.19
C ASN A 312 3.60 2.24 1.49
N PHE A 313 4.31 1.91 0.42
CA PHE A 313 4.98 2.92 -0.42
C PHE A 313 3.96 3.62 -1.32
N ALA A 314 3.79 4.93 -1.12
CA ALA A 314 2.83 5.71 -1.88
C ALA A 314 3.13 5.72 -3.39
N HIS A 315 2.09 5.55 -4.21
CA HIS A 315 2.19 5.58 -5.67
C HIS A 315 1.76 6.95 -6.24
N ASP A 316 2.35 7.38 -7.35
CA ASP A 316 1.74 8.43 -8.17
C ASP A 316 0.67 7.83 -9.07
N ILE A 317 -0.31 8.63 -9.48
CA ILE A 317 -1.41 8.18 -10.36
C ILE A 317 -1.20 8.78 -11.74
N VAL A 318 -1.20 7.94 -12.77
CA VAL A 318 -1.15 8.36 -14.17
C VAL A 318 -2.40 7.90 -14.90
N ARG A 319 -2.95 8.78 -15.73
CA ARG A 319 -3.96 8.45 -16.74
C ARG A 319 -3.51 8.90 -18.10
N TYR A 320 -3.95 8.22 -19.14
CA TYR A 320 -3.55 8.51 -20.51
C TYR A 320 -4.73 9.05 -21.29
N ASP A 321 -4.49 10.02 -22.16
CA ASP A 321 -5.48 10.37 -23.16
C ASP A 321 -5.77 9.16 -24.07
N ASN A 322 -7.04 8.80 -24.21
CA ASN A 322 -7.44 7.57 -24.92
C ASN A 322 -7.08 7.59 -26.42
N ARG A 323 -6.82 8.77 -27.00
CA ARG A 323 -6.47 8.94 -28.41
C ARG A 323 -4.97 9.10 -28.62
N THR A 324 -4.35 9.99 -27.88
CA THR A 324 -2.94 10.38 -28.05
C THR A 324 -1.98 9.57 -27.18
N LEU A 325 -2.49 8.85 -26.18
CA LEU A 325 -1.71 8.18 -25.12
C LEU A 325 -0.81 9.14 -24.32
N GLN A 326 -1.06 10.46 -24.39
CA GLN A 326 -0.34 11.43 -23.59
C GLN A 326 -0.62 11.18 -22.10
N PRO A 327 0.41 10.99 -21.25
CA PRO A 327 0.23 10.84 -19.81
C PRO A 327 -0.17 12.14 -19.12
N TYR A 328 -1.03 12.01 -18.11
CA TYR A 328 -1.45 13.03 -17.17
C TYR A 328 -1.27 12.50 -15.74
N GLN A 329 -0.63 13.29 -14.87
CA GLN A 329 -0.45 12.96 -13.46
C GLN A 329 -1.63 13.45 -12.63
N GLY A 330 -2.13 12.58 -11.76
CA GLY A 330 -3.18 12.86 -10.78
C GLY A 330 -2.67 13.66 -9.59
N HIS A 331 -3.45 14.66 -9.21
CA HIS A 331 -3.24 15.49 -8.03
C HIS A 331 -4.48 15.49 -7.17
N VAL A 332 -4.30 15.53 -5.85
CA VAL A 332 -5.38 15.74 -4.89
C VAL A 332 -5.37 17.20 -4.47
N LEU A 333 -6.48 17.89 -4.74
CA LEU A 333 -6.73 19.25 -4.32
C LEU A 333 -7.65 19.23 -3.11
N VAL A 334 -7.19 19.81 -2.01
CA VAL A 334 -7.97 20.01 -0.80
C VAL A 334 -8.41 21.47 -0.79
N ASP A 335 -9.69 21.75 -0.98
CA ASP A 335 -10.15 23.13 -1.06
C ASP A 335 -10.24 23.82 0.31
N ALA A 336 -10.74 25.06 0.34
CA ALA A 336 -10.88 25.82 1.57
C ALA A 336 -11.90 25.23 2.57
N ASN A 337 -12.90 24.50 2.05
CA ASN A 337 -13.87 23.76 2.84
C ASN A 337 -13.34 22.40 3.26
N GLY A 338 -12.16 21.98 2.80
CA GLY A 338 -11.58 20.69 3.10
C GLY A 338 -12.06 19.56 2.20
N ASP A 339 -12.80 19.86 1.13
CA ASP A 339 -13.27 18.85 0.18
C ASP A 339 -12.13 18.42 -0.75
N PHE A 340 -12.13 17.14 -1.10
CA PHE A 340 -11.13 16.53 -1.97
C PHE A 340 -11.60 16.51 -3.42
N HIS A 341 -10.72 16.92 -4.32
CA HIS A 341 -10.93 16.93 -5.76
C HIS A 341 -9.74 16.25 -6.44
N GLU A 342 -10.01 15.39 -7.42
CA GLU A 342 -8.97 14.73 -8.20
C GLU A 342 -8.77 15.46 -9.53
N VAL A 343 -7.57 15.98 -9.75
CA VAL A 343 -7.25 16.82 -10.91
C VAL A 343 -6.08 16.22 -11.68
N TYR A 344 -6.22 16.11 -13.00
CA TYR A 344 -5.19 15.54 -13.87
C TYR A 344 -4.49 16.62 -14.69
N THR A 345 -3.15 16.61 -14.73
CA THR A 345 -2.34 17.57 -15.49
C THR A 345 -1.28 16.88 -16.35
N GLN A 346 -1.01 17.43 -17.53
CA GLN A 346 0.10 16.97 -18.39
C GLN A 346 1.47 17.25 -17.78
N LYS A 347 1.56 18.18 -16.81
CA LYS A 347 2.82 18.52 -16.16
C LYS A 347 3.17 17.44 -15.13
N LEU A 348 3.96 16.48 -15.57
CA LEU A 348 4.50 15.43 -14.73
C LEU A 348 5.60 15.98 -13.79
N ASP A 349 5.70 15.41 -12.60
CA ASP A 349 6.85 15.59 -11.72
C ASP A 349 8.05 14.76 -12.17
N GLU A 350 9.20 14.97 -11.52
CA GLU A 350 10.46 14.35 -11.94
C GLU A 350 10.46 12.82 -11.74
N TRP A 351 9.80 12.32 -10.68
CA TRP A 351 9.77 10.88 -10.40
C TRP A 351 8.82 10.13 -11.35
N THR A 352 7.68 10.73 -11.65
CA THR A 352 6.71 10.22 -12.64
C THR A 352 7.34 10.20 -14.02
N LYS A 353 8.00 11.29 -14.46
CA LYS A 353 8.73 11.30 -15.73
C LYS A 353 9.78 10.21 -15.79
N LEU A 354 10.61 10.12 -14.75
CA LEU A 354 11.71 9.17 -14.70
C LEU A 354 11.20 7.72 -14.74
N PHE A 355 10.14 7.41 -13.98
CA PHE A 355 9.51 6.09 -14.01
C PHE A 355 9.01 5.74 -15.42
N LEU A 356 8.24 6.63 -16.04
CA LEU A 356 7.71 6.41 -17.38
C LEU A 356 8.83 6.24 -18.41
N GLN A 357 9.89 7.06 -18.31
CA GLN A 357 11.06 6.95 -19.17
C GLN A 357 11.75 5.59 -19.02
N ILE A 358 12.07 5.16 -17.79
CA ILE A 358 12.72 3.87 -17.53
C ILE A 358 11.86 2.73 -18.10
N ARG A 359 10.55 2.74 -17.82
CA ARG A 359 9.66 1.69 -18.31
C ARG A 359 9.63 1.62 -19.84
N THR A 360 9.59 2.76 -20.52
CA THR A 360 9.52 2.79 -21.98
C THR A 360 10.86 2.50 -22.66
N GLU A 361 11.97 2.96 -22.09
CA GLU A 361 13.29 2.91 -22.74
C GLU A 361 14.16 1.73 -22.29
N ALA A 362 13.92 1.17 -21.11
CA ALA A 362 14.83 0.20 -20.48
C ALA A 362 14.18 -1.11 -20.05
N LEU A 363 12.85 -1.19 -20.00
CA LEU A 363 12.10 -2.37 -19.56
C LEU A 363 11.33 -3.00 -20.73
N GLU A 364 12.03 -3.32 -21.83
CA GLU A 364 11.42 -3.82 -23.07
C GLU A 364 10.68 -5.16 -22.88
N ASP A 365 11.15 -6.01 -21.96
CA ASP A 365 10.58 -7.33 -21.68
C ASP A 365 9.51 -7.31 -20.57
N TYR A 366 9.19 -6.15 -20.01
CA TYR A 366 8.17 -6.04 -18.96
C TYR A 366 6.76 -6.24 -19.51
N SER A 367 6.04 -7.19 -18.91
CA SER A 367 4.62 -7.43 -19.16
C SER A 367 3.81 -7.15 -17.91
N PRO A 368 2.80 -6.26 -17.96
CA PRO A 368 1.93 -5.97 -16.82
C PRO A 368 1.22 -7.22 -16.29
N ASP A 369 1.25 -7.43 -14.97
CA ASP A 369 0.52 -8.53 -14.34
C ASP A 369 -0.99 -8.28 -14.31
N SER A 370 -1.76 -9.15 -14.98
CA SER A 370 -3.23 -9.10 -15.00
C SER A 370 -3.90 -9.22 -13.62
N ARG A 371 -3.22 -9.79 -12.61
CA ARG A 371 -3.73 -9.85 -11.23
C ARG A 371 -3.82 -8.47 -10.57
N LEU A 372 -3.06 -7.50 -11.08
CA LEU A 372 -3.07 -6.10 -10.62
C LEU A 372 -4.14 -5.25 -11.29
N GLY A 373 -4.98 -5.85 -12.14
CA GLY A 373 -6.04 -5.18 -12.89
C GLY A 373 -5.69 -4.97 -14.38
N PHE A 374 -6.55 -4.25 -15.09
CA PHE A 374 -6.37 -3.99 -16.51
C PHE A 374 -5.44 -2.80 -16.74
N HIS A 375 -4.24 -3.07 -17.27
CA HIS A 375 -3.29 -2.01 -17.60
C HIS A 375 -3.84 -1.10 -18.72
N PRO A 376 -3.87 0.24 -18.55
CA PRO A 376 -4.52 1.14 -19.51
C PRO A 376 -3.85 1.18 -20.89
N LEU A 377 -2.53 0.98 -20.94
CA LEU A 377 -1.81 0.91 -22.23
C LEU A 377 -2.08 -0.39 -22.99
N SER A 378 -2.47 -1.46 -22.32
CA SER A 378 -2.80 -2.76 -22.93
C SER A 378 -4.24 -2.82 -23.46
N THR A 379 -5.03 -1.76 -23.26
CA THR A 379 -6.42 -1.71 -23.69
C THR A 379 -6.53 -1.49 -25.21
N PRO A 380 -7.27 -2.34 -25.96
CA PRO A 380 -7.42 -2.21 -27.41
C PRO A 380 -8.04 -0.87 -27.84
N TRP A 381 -7.56 -0.32 -28.96
CA TRP A 381 -8.06 0.94 -29.54
C TRP A 381 -9.58 0.99 -29.71
N LEU A 382 -10.19 -0.09 -30.22
CA LEU A 382 -11.65 -0.14 -30.45
C LEU A 382 -12.44 0.03 -29.14
N TYR A 383 -11.92 -0.47 -28.02
CA TYR A 383 -12.54 -0.32 -26.71
C TYR A 383 -12.42 1.13 -26.20
N LYS A 384 -11.24 1.74 -26.36
CA LYS A 384 -11.00 3.16 -26.02
C LYS A 384 -11.97 4.07 -26.78
N GLU A 385 -12.16 3.83 -28.07
CA GLU A 385 -13.03 4.65 -28.91
C GLU A 385 -14.52 4.44 -28.62
N ALA A 386 -14.95 3.19 -28.37
CA ALA A 386 -16.32 2.90 -27.95
C ALA A 386 -16.68 3.59 -26.61
N ARG A 387 -15.73 3.61 -25.66
CA ARG A 387 -15.90 4.29 -24.37
C ARG A 387 -16.05 5.81 -24.53
N ASN A 388 -15.23 6.43 -25.38
CA ASN A 388 -15.33 7.87 -25.69
C ASN A 388 -16.70 8.21 -26.31
N LEU A 389 -17.26 7.32 -27.14
CA LEU A 389 -18.53 7.56 -27.83
C LEU A 389 -19.76 7.34 -26.93
N MET A 390 -19.74 6.31 -26.08
CA MET A 390 -20.88 5.96 -25.23
C MET A 390 -21.05 6.90 -24.03
N TRP A 391 -20.01 7.66 -23.65
CA TRP A 391 -20.08 8.53 -22.49
C TRP A 391 -19.49 9.94 -22.75
N PRO A 392 -20.23 10.83 -23.46
CA PRO A 392 -19.73 12.16 -23.87
C PRO A 392 -19.41 13.11 -22.71
N PHE A 393 -19.80 12.76 -21.48
CA PHE A 393 -19.59 13.55 -20.26
C PHE A 393 -18.51 12.96 -19.33
N HIS A 394 -17.69 12.01 -19.81
CA HIS A 394 -16.55 11.49 -19.07
C HIS A 394 -15.26 12.05 -19.67
N SER A 395 -14.30 12.30 -18.79
CA SER A 395 -12.92 12.58 -19.14
C SER A 395 -12.43 11.58 -20.20
N GLU A 396 -11.90 12.06 -21.33
CA GLU A 396 -11.33 11.24 -22.41
C GLU A 396 -10.04 10.49 -21.97
N LEU A 397 -9.83 10.34 -20.66
CA LEU A 397 -8.71 9.65 -20.06
C LEU A 397 -9.01 8.17 -19.80
N SER A 398 -7.96 7.36 -19.84
CA SER A 398 -7.95 5.92 -19.52
C SER A 398 -8.37 5.67 -18.07
N ASP A 399 -8.41 4.41 -17.64
CA ASP A 399 -8.45 4.11 -16.20
C ASP A 399 -7.12 4.49 -15.52
N PRO A 400 -7.13 4.76 -14.20
CA PRO A 400 -5.93 5.15 -13.48
C PRO A 400 -4.93 4.00 -13.40
N GLU A 401 -3.66 4.37 -13.47
CA GLU A 401 -2.50 3.52 -13.25
C GLU A 401 -1.73 4.06 -12.04
N PHE A 402 -1.54 3.22 -11.02
CA PHE A 402 -0.76 3.58 -9.85
C PHE A 402 0.67 3.11 -10.03
N ILE A 403 1.59 4.07 -10.17
CA ILE A 403 2.99 3.81 -10.48
C ILE A 403 3.86 3.90 -9.21
N PRO A 404 4.79 2.95 -8.98
CA PRO A 404 5.54 2.82 -7.74
C PRO A 404 6.71 3.83 -7.63
N THR A 405 6.41 5.13 -7.70
CA THR A 405 7.42 6.21 -7.66
C THR A 405 8.19 6.26 -6.36
N ARG A 406 7.56 5.92 -5.21
CA ARG A 406 8.25 5.88 -3.92
C ARG A 406 9.21 4.69 -3.79
N TYR A 407 8.89 3.55 -4.39
CA TYR A 407 9.85 2.45 -4.54
C TYR A 407 11.04 2.85 -5.42
N LEU A 408 10.79 3.56 -6.53
CA LEU A 408 11.86 4.09 -7.38
C LEU A 408 12.78 5.05 -6.60
N GLU A 409 12.22 5.95 -5.80
CA GLU A 409 12.98 6.82 -4.89
C GLU A 409 13.88 6.01 -3.93
N PHE A 410 13.32 4.94 -3.34
CA PHE A 410 14.05 4.03 -2.46
C PHE A 410 15.23 3.35 -3.18
N LEU A 411 15.05 2.90 -4.42
CA LEU A 411 16.13 2.32 -5.22
C LEU A 411 17.28 3.31 -5.46
N TYR A 412 16.97 4.60 -5.70
CA TYR A 412 18.01 5.63 -5.83
C TYR A 412 18.74 5.90 -4.51
N ILE A 413 18.06 5.75 -3.36
CA ILE A 413 18.69 5.81 -2.03
C ILE A 413 19.64 4.62 -1.85
N LEU A 414 19.20 3.40 -2.18
CA LEU A 414 20.05 2.22 -2.13
C LEU A 414 21.27 2.38 -3.04
N LYS A 415 21.09 2.78 -4.29
CA LYS A 415 22.16 3.03 -5.25
C LYS A 415 23.19 4.02 -4.72
N LYS A 416 22.73 5.12 -4.11
CA LYS A 416 23.58 6.24 -3.72
C LYS A 416 24.27 6.04 -2.38
N TYR A 417 23.54 5.54 -1.38
CA TYR A 417 24.00 5.50 0.00
C TYR A 417 24.27 4.09 0.52
N PHE A 418 23.76 3.05 -0.15
CA PHE A 418 23.99 1.65 0.20
C PHE A 418 24.47 0.83 -1.01
N PRO A 419 25.57 1.24 -1.68
CA PRO A 419 25.98 0.65 -2.95
C PRO A 419 26.28 -0.86 -2.87
N GLN A 420 26.68 -1.36 -1.70
CA GLN A 420 26.99 -2.77 -1.46
C GLN A 420 25.90 -3.52 -0.69
N ALA A 421 24.71 -2.93 -0.51
CA ALA A 421 23.62 -3.62 0.16
C ALA A 421 23.07 -4.78 -0.67
N ARG A 422 22.65 -5.85 0.01
CA ARG A 422 21.84 -6.94 -0.55
C ARG A 422 20.44 -6.88 0.02
N LEU A 423 19.45 -6.79 -0.85
CA LEU A 423 18.06 -6.66 -0.48
C LEU A 423 17.50 -8.04 -0.13
N LEU A 424 16.72 -8.10 0.96
CA LEU A 424 15.83 -9.20 1.29
C LEU A 424 14.48 -8.59 1.62
N SER A 425 13.54 -8.68 0.69
CA SER A 425 12.23 -8.08 0.84
C SER A 425 11.12 -9.09 0.58
N SER A 426 9.97 -8.87 1.22
CA SER A 426 8.77 -9.68 1.04
C SER A 426 7.53 -8.80 1.14
N ASP A 427 6.56 -9.02 0.27
CA ASP A 427 5.34 -8.23 0.21
C ASP A 427 4.23 -8.96 -0.58
N PHE A 428 3.01 -8.41 -0.59
CA PHE A 428 1.86 -8.98 -1.29
C PHE A 428 1.95 -8.78 -2.81
N THR A 429 1.93 -9.86 -3.57
CA THR A 429 1.81 -9.86 -5.05
C THR A 429 0.46 -9.35 -5.55
N HIS A 430 -0.62 -9.53 -4.77
CA HIS A 430 -1.97 -9.08 -5.12
C HIS A 430 -2.86 -9.02 -3.88
N LEU A 431 -3.90 -8.19 -3.93
CA LEU A 431 -4.87 -7.99 -2.85
C LEU A 431 -6.28 -8.41 -3.33
N PRO A 432 -7.11 -9.05 -2.48
CA PRO A 432 -8.43 -9.57 -2.90
C PRO A 432 -9.38 -8.51 -3.46
N GLU A 433 -9.32 -7.29 -2.91
CA GLU A 433 -10.24 -6.21 -3.30
C GLU A 433 -9.79 -5.42 -4.54
N THR A 434 -8.48 -5.27 -4.76
CA THR A 434 -7.94 -4.66 -5.98
C THR A 434 -8.29 -5.49 -7.21
N THR A 435 -8.41 -6.81 -7.01
CA THR A 435 -8.75 -7.78 -8.06
C THR A 435 -10.24 -7.75 -8.44
N THR A 436 -11.12 -7.30 -7.55
CA THR A 436 -12.59 -7.47 -7.70
C THR A 436 -13.34 -6.20 -8.06
N SER A 437 -12.79 -5.01 -7.80
CA SER A 437 -13.39 -3.74 -8.22
C SER A 437 -12.85 -3.31 -9.58
N ARG A 438 -13.65 -3.49 -10.65
CA ARG A 438 -13.39 -2.93 -11.99
C ARG A 438 -13.18 -1.41 -12.01
N PHE A 439 -13.50 -0.72 -10.92
CA PHE A 439 -13.38 0.73 -10.78
C PHE A 439 -12.05 1.19 -10.17
N SER A 440 -11.19 0.27 -9.71
CA SER A 440 -10.02 0.64 -8.91
C SER A 440 -8.77 1.02 -9.73
N GLY A 441 -8.68 0.67 -11.02
CA GLY A 441 -7.50 0.95 -11.85
C GLY A 441 -6.36 -0.07 -11.64
N TYR A 442 -5.32 0.05 -12.46
CA TYR A 442 -4.16 -0.87 -12.44
C TYR A 442 -3.23 -0.57 -11.27
N ASN A 443 -2.81 -1.62 -10.55
CA ASN A 443 -1.93 -1.57 -9.38
C ASN A 443 -2.46 -0.67 -8.24
N SER A 444 -3.78 -0.61 -8.14
CA SER A 444 -4.48 0.26 -7.19
C SER A 444 -4.36 -0.19 -5.74
N PRO A 445 -4.53 0.71 -4.76
CA PRO A 445 -4.45 0.33 -3.37
C PRO A 445 -5.76 -0.26 -2.86
N VAL A 446 -5.67 -1.12 -1.84
CA VAL A 446 -6.75 -1.33 -0.88
C VAL A 446 -6.68 -0.20 0.14
N VAL A 447 -7.78 0.51 0.32
CA VAL A 447 -7.90 1.56 1.32
C VAL A 447 -8.91 1.10 2.36
N GLN A 448 -8.46 0.92 3.60
CA GLN A 448 -9.23 0.22 4.62
C GLN A 448 -9.10 0.83 6.01
N THR A 449 -10.13 0.64 6.84
CA THR A 449 -10.16 1.03 8.24
C THR A 449 -10.95 0.02 9.05
N VAL A 450 -10.73 -0.04 10.35
CA VAL A 450 -11.65 -0.73 11.27
C VAL A 450 -12.77 0.20 11.69
N LEU A 451 -14.00 -0.24 11.52
CA LEU A 451 -15.21 0.39 12.03
C LEU A 451 -16.05 -0.67 12.76
N ASP A 452 -16.41 -0.42 14.02
CA ASP A 452 -17.17 -1.37 14.85
C ASP A 452 -16.59 -2.80 14.86
N ASN A 453 -15.26 -2.90 14.99
CA ASN A 453 -14.47 -4.15 14.94
C ASN A 453 -14.60 -4.94 13.62
N GLN A 454 -15.05 -4.29 12.54
CA GLN A 454 -15.07 -4.86 11.20
C GLN A 454 -14.15 -4.08 10.28
N MET A 455 -13.42 -4.81 9.43
CA MET A 455 -12.66 -4.21 8.34
C MET A 455 -13.63 -3.69 7.30
N VAL A 456 -13.55 -2.39 7.01
CA VAL A 456 -14.33 -1.71 5.99
C VAL A 456 -13.38 -1.06 5.01
N THR A 457 -13.68 -1.23 3.73
CA THR A 457 -12.86 -0.73 2.64
C THR A 457 -13.58 0.34 1.84
N THR A 458 -12.80 1.15 1.14
CA THR A 458 -13.31 2.27 0.33
C THR A 458 -12.69 2.24 -1.05
N ASN A 459 -13.43 2.78 -2.01
CA ASN A 459 -13.08 2.77 -3.43
C ASN A 459 -12.25 4.01 -3.85
N THR A 460 -11.71 4.75 -2.89
CA THR A 460 -10.93 5.97 -3.15
C THR A 460 -9.76 6.08 -2.20
N HIS A 461 -8.64 6.61 -2.68
CA HIS A 461 -7.51 7.00 -1.84
C HIS A 461 -7.72 8.39 -1.21
N MET A 462 -8.68 9.19 -1.67
CA MET A 462 -8.99 10.52 -1.13
C MET A 462 -9.83 10.40 0.15
N VAL A 463 -9.20 9.86 1.17
CA VAL A 463 -9.78 9.62 2.50
C VAL A 463 -9.26 10.63 3.50
N LEU A 464 -9.97 10.79 4.62
CA LEU A 464 -9.50 11.67 5.68
C LEU A 464 -8.17 11.15 6.25
N GLN A 465 -7.13 11.97 6.15
CA GLN A 465 -5.75 11.60 6.49
C GLN A 465 -5.68 11.01 7.91
N GLY A 466 -5.04 9.85 8.04
CA GLY A 466 -4.82 9.20 9.33
C GLY A 466 -5.84 8.17 9.78
N TYR A 467 -6.99 8.08 9.12
CA TYR A 467 -8.03 7.14 9.53
C TYR A 467 -7.96 5.80 8.80
N PHE A 468 -7.44 5.81 7.58
CA PHE A 468 -7.38 4.63 6.73
C PHE A 468 -5.94 4.25 6.52
N ASP A 469 -5.72 2.95 6.48
CA ASP A 469 -4.54 2.38 5.89
C ASP A 469 -4.68 2.27 4.37
N ILE A 470 -3.55 2.35 3.67
CA ILE A 470 -3.46 2.35 2.22
C ILE A 470 -2.36 1.36 1.84
N LEU A 471 -2.77 0.24 1.24
CA LEU A 471 -1.90 -0.89 0.90
C LEU A 471 -1.91 -1.12 -0.60
N PHE A 472 -0.74 -1.19 -1.20
CA PHE A 472 -0.54 -1.52 -2.59
C PHE A 472 -0.11 -2.97 -2.74
N PRO A 473 -0.59 -3.68 -3.77
CA PRO A 473 0.12 -4.87 -4.20
C PRO A 473 1.47 -4.47 -4.83
N THR A 474 2.44 -5.38 -4.75
CA THR A 474 3.77 -5.23 -5.34
C THR A 474 3.84 -6.02 -6.65
N ASP A 475 4.10 -5.32 -7.75
CA ASP A 475 4.51 -5.96 -9.01
C ASP A 475 5.98 -6.38 -8.90
N PHE A 476 6.23 -7.63 -8.50
CA PHE A 476 7.58 -8.15 -8.26
C PHE A 476 8.44 -8.19 -9.52
N GLU A 477 7.85 -8.41 -10.70
CA GLU A 477 8.58 -8.41 -11.97
C GLU A 477 9.05 -6.99 -12.30
N LEU A 478 8.16 -6.00 -12.22
CA LEU A 478 8.53 -4.59 -12.35
C LEU A 478 9.57 -4.20 -11.30
N ALA A 479 9.38 -4.59 -10.04
CA ALA A 479 10.25 -4.23 -8.93
C ALA A 479 11.67 -4.80 -9.12
N ALA A 480 11.78 -6.05 -9.60
CA ALA A 480 13.04 -6.70 -9.94
C ALA A 480 13.74 -6.00 -11.12
N GLN A 481 13.00 -5.72 -12.20
CA GLN A 481 13.56 -5.04 -13.37
C GLN A 481 14.06 -3.62 -13.03
N LEU A 482 13.32 -2.88 -12.20
CA LEU A 482 13.76 -1.58 -11.67
C LEU A 482 15.00 -1.72 -10.79
N LEU A 483 15.05 -2.72 -9.89
CA LEU A 483 16.22 -2.97 -9.04
C LEU A 483 17.46 -3.27 -9.88
N ARG A 484 17.30 -4.08 -10.93
CA ARG A 484 18.37 -4.38 -11.90
C ARG A 484 18.83 -3.12 -12.64
N HIS A 485 17.89 -2.36 -13.20
CA HIS A 485 18.21 -1.18 -13.99
C HIS A 485 18.85 -0.05 -13.15
N VAL A 486 18.26 0.27 -12.01
CA VAL A 486 18.68 1.40 -11.18
C VAL A 486 19.96 1.07 -10.40
N CYS A 487 19.98 -0.09 -9.73
CA CYS A 487 21.05 -0.47 -8.81
C CYS A 487 22.11 -1.39 -9.44
N GLY A 488 21.90 -1.91 -10.65
CA GLY A 488 22.82 -2.86 -11.28
C GLY A 488 22.88 -4.22 -10.60
N ARG A 489 21.84 -4.59 -9.84
CA ARG A 489 21.78 -5.82 -9.04
C ARG A 489 21.11 -6.94 -9.82
N VAL A 490 21.41 -8.19 -9.49
CA VAL A 490 20.75 -9.36 -10.09
C VAL A 490 19.65 -9.82 -9.14
N PRO A 491 18.38 -9.44 -9.39
CA PRO A 491 17.27 -9.84 -8.53
C PRO A 491 16.91 -11.31 -8.73
N GLU A 492 16.45 -11.93 -7.66
CA GLU A 492 15.76 -13.22 -7.66
C GLU A 492 14.38 -13.04 -7.02
N ILE A 493 13.35 -13.55 -7.70
CA ILE A 493 11.97 -13.58 -7.21
C ILE A 493 11.63 -15.03 -6.88
N SER A 494 11.07 -15.26 -5.71
CA SER A 494 10.51 -16.55 -5.32
C SER A 494 9.15 -16.34 -4.67
N THR A 495 8.24 -17.29 -4.84
CA THR A 495 7.00 -17.29 -4.06
C THR A 495 7.30 -17.44 -2.56
N HIS A 496 6.36 -17.02 -1.72
CA HIS A 496 6.46 -17.23 -0.27
C HIS A 496 6.73 -18.69 0.11
N GLN A 497 6.03 -19.61 -0.57
CA GLN A 497 6.21 -21.05 -0.36
C GLN A 497 7.61 -21.53 -0.78
N GLU A 498 8.08 -21.22 -1.99
CA GLU A 498 9.41 -21.65 -2.47
C GLU A 498 10.53 -21.15 -1.55
N PHE A 499 10.44 -19.91 -1.08
CA PHE A 499 11.42 -19.37 -0.15
C PHE A 499 11.44 -20.17 1.16
N LEU A 500 10.27 -20.45 1.74
CA LEU A 500 10.18 -21.19 3.00
C LEU A 500 10.54 -22.66 2.87
N GLU A 501 10.22 -23.31 1.75
CA GLU A 501 10.64 -24.68 1.46
C GLU A 501 12.16 -24.80 1.39
N GLN A 502 12.83 -23.75 0.93
CA GLN A 502 14.28 -23.72 0.88
C GLN A 502 14.93 -23.39 2.23
N TRP A 503 14.33 -22.48 3.01
CA TRP A 503 15.00 -21.84 4.14
C TRP A 503 14.42 -22.16 5.51
N ALA A 504 13.21 -22.68 5.62
CA ALA A 504 12.56 -22.91 6.91
C ALA A 504 12.68 -24.35 7.40
N ASP A 505 12.54 -24.54 8.71
CA ASP A 505 12.35 -25.87 9.31
C ASP A 505 10.86 -26.23 9.22
N LEU A 506 10.49 -26.91 8.13
CA LEU A 506 9.10 -27.26 7.87
C LEU A 506 8.57 -28.33 8.84
N ASP A 507 9.44 -29.21 9.36
CA ASP A 507 9.01 -30.25 10.30
C ASP A 507 8.48 -29.61 11.60
N ALA A 508 9.09 -28.51 12.03
CA ALA A 508 8.67 -27.76 13.21
C ALA A 508 7.34 -27.02 13.04
N THR A 509 6.89 -26.77 11.80
CA THR A 509 5.64 -26.06 11.51
C THR A 509 4.59 -26.91 10.80
N THR A 510 4.79 -28.23 10.71
CA THR A 510 3.83 -29.16 10.10
C THR A 510 2.86 -29.68 11.17
N THR A 511 1.56 -29.66 10.87
CA THR A 511 0.50 -30.18 11.74
C THR A 511 0.51 -31.71 11.76
N LYS A 512 -0.25 -32.33 12.67
CA LYS A 512 -0.34 -33.79 12.77
C LYS A 512 -0.88 -34.46 11.49
N THR A 513 -1.75 -33.78 10.76
CA THR A 513 -2.31 -34.26 9.49
C THR A 513 -1.39 -34.04 8.28
N GLY A 514 -0.27 -33.33 8.44
CA GLY A 514 0.78 -33.18 7.43
C GLY A 514 0.73 -31.87 6.64
N GLU A 515 -0.23 -30.98 6.89
CA GLU A 515 -0.23 -29.63 6.32
C GLU A 515 0.73 -28.70 7.06
N ASN A 516 1.23 -27.68 6.35
CA ASN A 516 2.11 -26.68 6.93
C ASN A 516 1.46 -25.29 6.84
N PRO A 517 0.93 -24.74 7.96
CA PRO A 517 0.35 -23.40 7.98
C PRO A 517 1.30 -22.30 7.49
N MET A 518 2.60 -22.43 7.73
CA MET A 518 3.57 -21.39 7.38
C MET A 518 3.74 -21.23 5.85
N THR A 519 3.70 -22.34 5.09
CA THR A 519 3.78 -22.31 3.61
C THR A 519 2.42 -22.18 2.94
N SER A 520 1.34 -22.63 3.60
CA SER A 520 -0.01 -22.65 3.02
C SER A 520 -0.75 -21.32 3.14
N PHE A 521 -0.38 -20.46 4.10
CA PHE A 521 -0.86 -19.08 4.23
C PHE A 521 0.03 -18.11 3.46
N TYR A 522 -0.44 -16.87 3.26
CA TYR A 522 0.29 -15.83 2.51
C TYR A 522 0.72 -16.29 1.11
N ARG A 523 -0.10 -17.11 0.43
CA ARG A 523 0.15 -17.53 -0.96
C ARG A 523 0.17 -16.37 -1.95
N ASN A 524 -0.41 -15.24 -1.54
CA ASN A 524 -0.36 -13.99 -2.27
C ASN A 524 0.86 -13.13 -1.91
N ALA A 525 1.86 -13.64 -1.18
CA ALA A 525 3.12 -12.97 -0.93
C ALA A 525 4.27 -13.58 -1.75
N ALA A 526 5.31 -12.79 -2.01
CA ALA A 526 6.53 -13.23 -2.67
C ALA A 526 7.74 -12.51 -2.07
N PHE A 527 8.92 -13.06 -2.32
CA PHE A 527 10.19 -12.50 -1.93
C PHE A 527 10.92 -11.91 -3.14
N LEU A 528 11.61 -10.79 -2.91
CA LEU A 528 12.59 -10.21 -3.82
C LEU A 528 13.93 -10.13 -3.09
N THR A 529 14.94 -10.82 -3.64
CA THR A 529 16.29 -10.87 -3.08
C THR A 529 17.37 -10.56 -4.12
N ASN A 530 18.63 -10.32 -3.70
CA ASN A 530 19.75 -10.07 -4.63
C ASN A 530 21.15 -10.36 -4.07
#